data_AF-A0A5D0J9P1-F1
#
_entry.id   AF-A0A5D0J9P1-F1
#
_cell.length_a   1.000
_cell.length_b   1.000
_cell.length_c   1.000
_cell.angle_alpha   90.00
_cell.angle_beta   90.00
_cell.angle_gamma   90.00
#
_symmetry.space_group_name_H-M   'P 1'
#
loop_
_entity.id
_entity.type
_entity.pdbx_description
1 polymer ?
#
loop_
_entity_poly.entity_id
_entity_poly.type
_entity_poly.pdbx_seq_one_letter_code
_entity_poly.pdbx_strand_id
1 'polypeptide(L)'
;MNISKFVAFSFLAVLIFNCKTADIAESKNKSSKSFYNDGLVLKEVFYNTKGHKDSLKTYHNTGKLNEVFYYKNNKYHGTCYQLNKKGDTLVVWQFQDGILKKRTDHNLDFNKINERSIKMAQSRLQESIKLFENDFGVYGRIEIARHRFKLKHYTLALDELLKLEKESLTPRSKMGIYEMLANIYSSYENEEAAIHYKVKAINVAAKKTRLEYNLAAYLLHAKSYNSAQHYFDIVLKTWPKHSFSHWTLGKYHSDKGEYEKALEHINIAYKQEQNIINYSSNTSFTDVKTIKGFIHHKLGDSKLGIQFLLKAIKEKPNNSYAYRSLGIIHSDLGEHAKACAYLKKSRELGYEKAFDKNDLEYYIMLSCNDTTIEKPDSTLIENELVDLNVEEDQNAIELSDYSSNQFEYQILNHNKKIIRKGSTENKIVNIGNLSSGYYTLKVLNTSNPKNFNFIRL
;
A
#
# COMPACT_ATOMS: atom_id res chain seq x y z
N MET A 1 1.83 52.43 -69.56
CA MET A 1 2.63 51.88 -70.67
C MET A 1 3.07 50.48 -70.25
N ASN A 2 2.83 49.48 -71.11
CA ASN A 2 3.03 48.01 -70.98
C ASN A 2 4.04 47.53 -69.90
N ILE A 3 3.88 46.34 -69.29
CA ILE A 3 4.26 45.05 -69.89
C ILE A 3 3.78 43.85 -69.02
N SER A 4 3.35 42.82 -69.75
CA SER A 4 3.27 41.36 -69.53
C SER A 4 2.59 40.71 -68.31
N LYS A 5 1.65 39.82 -68.67
CA LYS A 5 1.12 38.70 -67.89
C LYS A 5 2.16 37.58 -67.79
N PHE A 6 2.23 36.91 -66.64
CA PHE A 6 2.48 35.47 -66.56
C PHE A 6 1.72 34.89 -65.36
N VAL A 7 0.89 33.88 -65.64
CA VAL A 7 0.16 33.06 -64.64
C VAL A 7 1.04 31.85 -64.35
N ALA A 8 1.26 31.52 -63.08
CA ALA A 8 1.69 30.18 -62.66
C ALA A 8 1.25 29.89 -61.22
N PHE A 9 0.86 28.63 -61.02
CA PHE A 9 0.04 28.08 -59.96
C PHE A 9 0.64 28.11 -58.55
N SER A 10 -0.27 28.23 -57.58
CA SER A 10 -0.09 28.00 -56.16
C SER A 10 0.22 26.54 -55.83
N PHE A 11 1.28 26.30 -55.05
CA PHE A 11 1.40 25.13 -54.18
C PHE A 11 1.71 25.61 -52.77
N LEU A 12 0.76 25.35 -51.86
CA LEU A 12 0.80 25.68 -50.45
C LEU A 12 1.65 24.63 -49.72
N ALA A 13 2.84 25.01 -49.25
CA ALA A 13 3.63 24.21 -48.30
C ALA A 13 3.67 24.96 -46.96
N VAL A 14 2.85 24.51 -46.01
CA VAL A 14 2.92 24.97 -44.61
C VAL A 14 3.98 24.13 -43.90
N LEU A 15 5.19 24.70 -43.78
CA LEU A 15 6.25 24.18 -42.93
C LEU A 15 6.04 24.69 -41.50
N ILE A 16 5.87 23.74 -40.59
CA ILE A 16 5.78 23.91 -39.13
C ILE A 16 7.13 24.43 -38.63
N PHE A 17 7.17 25.68 -38.15
CA PHE A 17 8.36 26.25 -37.54
C PHE A 17 8.50 25.82 -36.07
N ASN A 18 9.64 25.19 -35.80
CA ASN A 18 10.21 24.93 -34.49
C ASN A 18 10.20 26.18 -33.59
N CYS A 19 9.57 26.10 -32.41
CA CYS A 19 9.77 27.08 -31.37
C CYS A 19 10.95 26.67 -30.47
N LYS A 20 12.13 27.26 -30.73
CA LYS A 20 13.20 27.39 -29.73
C LYS A 20 12.77 28.46 -28.74
N THR A 21 12.63 28.12 -27.47
CA THR A 21 12.55 29.12 -26.39
C THR A 21 13.95 29.56 -26.01
N ALA A 22 14.22 30.87 -26.15
CA ALA A 22 15.42 31.54 -25.69
C ALA A 22 15.40 31.72 -24.16
N ASP A 23 16.60 31.69 -23.57
CA ASP A 23 16.87 31.85 -22.15
C ASP A 23 16.46 33.23 -21.61
N ILE A 24 15.68 33.22 -20.53
CA ILE A 24 15.66 34.27 -19.50
C ILE A 24 15.92 33.54 -18.17
N ALA A 25 17.04 33.87 -17.52
CA ALA A 25 17.49 33.28 -16.28
C ALA A 25 16.63 33.72 -15.08
N GLU A 26 15.62 32.92 -14.73
CA GLU A 26 15.10 32.80 -13.37
C GLU A 26 15.41 31.39 -12.88
N SER A 27 16.34 31.23 -11.94
CA SER A 27 16.60 29.93 -11.34
C SER A 27 15.43 29.54 -10.41
N LYS A 28 14.31 29.09 -10.98
CA LYS A 28 13.20 28.50 -10.22
C LYS A 28 13.73 27.30 -9.44
N ASN A 29 13.70 27.38 -8.11
CA ASN A 29 14.00 26.23 -7.24
C ASN A 29 13.17 25.03 -7.73
N LYS A 30 13.86 24.00 -8.22
CA LYS A 30 13.21 22.78 -8.72
C LYS A 30 12.68 22.01 -7.51
N SER A 31 11.45 21.52 -7.58
CA SER A 31 10.88 20.63 -6.57
C SER A 31 10.28 19.39 -7.23
N SER A 32 10.33 18.25 -6.54
CA SER A 32 9.61 17.04 -6.93
C SER A 32 8.58 16.67 -5.86
N LYS A 33 7.41 16.19 -6.29
CA LYS A 33 6.31 15.77 -5.41
C LYS A 33 5.92 14.33 -5.69
N SER A 34 5.51 13.62 -4.65
CA SER A 34 4.75 12.38 -4.74
C SER A 34 3.47 12.51 -3.94
N PHE A 35 2.48 11.70 -4.28
CA PHE A 35 1.10 11.82 -3.78
C PHE A 35 0.62 10.48 -3.21
N TYR A 36 -0.31 10.58 -2.28
CA TYR A 36 -1.19 9.47 -1.89
C TYR A 36 -2.20 9.19 -3.01
N ASN A 37 -2.87 8.04 -2.96
CA ASN A 37 -3.86 7.61 -3.93
C ASN A 37 -5.07 8.56 -4.00
N ASP A 38 -5.38 9.27 -2.91
CA ASP A 38 -6.41 10.30 -2.85
C ASP A 38 -5.97 11.67 -3.41
N GLY A 39 -4.74 11.77 -3.93
CA GLY A 39 -4.16 12.98 -4.50
C GLY A 39 -3.56 13.95 -3.49
N LEU A 40 -3.60 13.67 -2.18
CA LEU A 40 -2.90 14.49 -1.19
C LEU A 40 -1.39 14.37 -1.35
N VAL A 41 -0.66 15.46 -1.12
CA VAL A 41 0.81 15.46 -1.18
C VAL A 41 1.33 14.54 -0.08
N LEU A 42 2.13 13.55 -0.46
CA LEU A 42 2.82 12.63 0.46
C LEU A 42 4.20 13.18 0.83
N LYS A 43 4.95 13.65 -0.17
CA LYS A 43 6.35 14.07 -0.01
C LYS A 43 6.71 15.12 -1.05
N GLU A 44 7.51 16.08 -0.63
CA GLU A 44 8.07 17.12 -1.47
C GLU A 44 9.58 17.24 -1.21
N VAL A 45 10.37 17.25 -2.28
CA VAL A 45 11.83 17.42 -2.21
C VAL A 45 12.19 18.68 -2.98
N PHE A 46 12.87 19.60 -2.32
CA PHE A 46 13.36 20.84 -2.89
C PHE A 46 14.84 20.72 -3.22
N TYR A 47 15.24 21.33 -4.33
CA TYR A 47 16.61 21.34 -4.81
C TYR A 47 17.10 22.77 -4.95
N ASN A 48 18.36 23.00 -4.59
CA ASN A 48 19.00 24.29 -4.81
C ASN A 48 19.37 24.49 -6.29
N THR A 49 19.93 25.65 -6.62
CA THR A 49 20.33 26.01 -7.99
C THR A 49 21.38 25.07 -8.60
N LYS A 50 22.10 24.30 -7.79
CA LYS A 50 23.08 23.28 -8.23
C LYS A 50 22.46 21.88 -8.37
N GLY A 51 21.15 21.74 -8.15
CA GLY A 51 20.45 20.46 -8.19
C GLY A 51 20.71 19.55 -6.99
N HIS A 52 21.39 20.03 -5.94
CA HIS A 52 21.52 19.30 -4.68
C HIS A 52 20.25 19.43 -3.86
N LYS A 53 19.92 18.40 -3.06
CA LYS A 53 18.80 18.49 -2.11
C LYS A 53 19.04 19.66 -1.17
N ASP A 54 18.02 20.49 -1.02
CA ASP A 54 17.97 21.60 -0.08
C ASP A 54 17.11 21.21 1.13
N SER A 55 15.88 20.78 0.89
CA SER A 55 14.97 20.35 1.95
C SER A 55 14.01 19.25 1.48
N LEU A 56 13.47 18.53 2.45
CA LEU A 56 12.50 17.46 2.27
C LEU A 56 11.38 17.64 3.28
N LYS A 57 10.14 17.57 2.79
CA LYS A 57 8.94 17.57 3.62
C LYS A 57 8.15 16.30 3.35
N THR A 58 7.69 15.63 4.39
CA THR A 58 6.67 14.57 4.29
C THR A 58 5.39 15.05 4.95
N TYR A 59 4.27 14.46 4.56
CA TYR A 59 2.95 14.81 5.07
C TYR A 59 2.24 13.54 5.51
N HIS A 60 1.36 13.66 6.49
CA HIS A 60 0.41 12.63 6.87
C HIS A 60 -0.64 12.49 5.77
N ASN A 61 -1.32 11.34 5.72
CA ASN A 61 -2.50 11.11 4.86
C ASN A 61 -3.72 12.00 5.19
N THR A 62 -3.56 12.99 6.07
CA THR A 62 -4.53 14.05 6.34
C THR A 62 -4.11 15.38 5.68
N GLY A 63 -3.05 15.37 4.87
CA GLY A 63 -2.44 16.55 4.26
C GLY A 63 -1.63 17.42 5.23
N LYS A 64 -1.53 17.04 6.52
CA LYS A 64 -0.78 17.78 7.54
C LYS A 64 0.70 17.44 7.47
N LEU A 65 1.56 18.43 7.72
CA LEU A 65 3.02 18.24 7.72
C LEU A 65 3.44 17.18 8.75
N ASN A 66 4.36 16.29 8.37
CA ASN A 66 4.86 15.19 9.19
C ASN A 66 6.34 15.37 9.52
N GLU A 67 7.25 15.23 8.57
CA GLU A 67 8.69 15.41 8.81
C GLU A 67 9.24 16.57 7.96
N VAL A 68 10.20 17.29 8.51
CA VAL A 68 10.98 18.33 7.80
C VAL A 68 12.46 18.08 8.01
N PHE A 69 13.19 17.95 6.90
CA PHE A 69 14.64 17.80 6.88
C PHE A 69 15.28 18.84 5.97
N TYR A 70 16.43 19.36 6.41
CA TYR A 70 17.27 20.26 5.60
C TYR A 70 18.59 19.58 5.29
N TYR A 71 19.18 20.01 4.18
CA TYR A 71 20.38 19.42 3.62
C TYR A 71 21.41 20.49 3.26
N LYS A 72 22.68 20.17 3.51
CA LYS A 72 23.83 20.90 2.99
C LYS A 72 24.75 19.89 2.31
N ASN A 73 25.05 20.10 1.02
CA ASN A 73 25.84 19.18 0.20
C ASN A 73 25.30 17.73 0.25
N ASN A 74 23.98 17.56 0.10
CA ASN A 74 23.27 16.27 0.19
C ASN A 74 23.39 15.52 1.52
N LYS A 75 23.87 16.18 2.59
CA LYS A 75 23.90 15.62 3.96
C LYS A 75 22.91 16.36 4.84
N TYR A 76 22.28 15.65 5.79
CA TYR A 76 21.40 16.26 6.79
C TYR A 76 22.12 17.41 7.51
N HIS A 77 21.48 18.56 7.63
CA HIS A 77 22.08 19.75 8.22
C HIS A 77 21.01 20.62 8.88
N GLY A 78 21.35 21.35 9.93
CA GLY A 78 20.44 22.27 10.61
C GLY A 78 19.39 21.56 11.48
N THR A 79 18.33 22.30 11.81
CA THR A 79 17.26 21.85 12.71
C THR A 79 16.14 21.17 11.92
N CYS A 80 16.05 19.86 12.05
CA CYS A 80 15.02 19.01 11.45
C CYS A 80 14.00 18.59 12.53
N TYR A 81 12.77 18.24 12.16
CA TYR A 81 11.75 17.87 13.15
C TYR A 81 10.66 16.98 12.58
N GLN A 82 9.91 16.35 13.48
CA GLN A 82 8.69 15.61 13.20
C GLN A 82 7.51 16.19 13.99
N LEU A 83 6.36 16.22 13.34
CA LEU A 83 5.08 16.70 13.86
C LEU A 83 4.03 15.58 13.83
N ASN A 84 3.12 15.59 14.80
CA ASN A 84 1.93 14.74 14.76
C ASN A 84 0.85 15.32 13.83
N LYS A 85 -0.27 14.61 13.68
CA LYS A 85 -1.41 15.06 12.85
C LYS A 85 -2.08 16.36 13.32
N LYS A 86 -1.83 16.80 14.56
CA LYS A 86 -2.32 18.07 15.13
C LYS A 86 -1.34 19.23 14.90
N GLY A 87 -0.13 18.94 14.45
CA GLY A 87 0.95 19.92 14.28
C GLY A 87 1.86 20.07 15.50
N ASP A 88 1.66 19.28 16.57
CA ASP A 88 2.55 19.32 17.73
C ASP A 88 3.88 18.66 17.40
N THR A 89 4.99 19.30 17.79
CA THR A 89 6.32 18.74 17.66
C THR A 89 6.47 17.48 18.50
N LEU A 90 6.86 16.38 17.86
CA LEU A 90 7.18 15.11 18.50
C LEU A 90 8.66 15.05 18.85
N VAL A 91 9.52 15.38 17.90
CA VAL A 91 10.97 15.30 18.05
C VAL A 91 11.68 16.34 17.18
N VAL A 92 12.80 16.85 17.69
CA VAL A 92 13.71 17.75 17.00
C VAL A 92 15.09 17.11 16.90
N TRP A 93 15.69 17.16 15.72
CA TRP A 93 17.06 16.73 15.45
C TRP A 93 17.91 17.91 15.00
N GLN A 94 19.09 18.06 15.58
CA GLN A 94 20.08 19.03 15.16
C GLN A 94 21.21 18.30 14.46
N PHE A 95 21.33 18.51 13.15
CA PHE A 95 22.36 17.91 12.32
C PHE A 95 23.45 18.91 11.95
N GLN A 96 24.69 18.43 11.88
CA GLN A 96 25.80 19.16 11.27
C GLN A 96 26.53 18.22 10.30
N ASP A 97 26.41 18.54 9.01
CA ASP A 97 27.10 17.85 7.91
C ASP A 97 26.91 16.32 7.92
N GLY A 98 25.68 15.89 8.18
CA GLY A 98 25.25 14.49 8.22
C GLY A 98 25.32 13.84 9.61
N ILE A 99 25.95 14.51 10.59
CA ILE A 99 26.11 13.99 11.95
C ILE A 99 25.02 14.55 12.85
N LEU A 100 24.29 13.67 13.55
CA LEU A 100 23.31 14.06 14.55
C LEU A 100 24.06 14.58 15.80
N LYS A 101 23.95 15.87 16.09
CA LYS A 101 24.56 16.52 17.26
C LYS A 101 23.67 16.48 18.49
N LYS A 102 22.36 16.62 18.30
CA LYS A 102 21.39 16.60 19.39
C LYS A 102 20.05 16.08 18.91
N ARG A 103 19.38 15.33 19.78
CA ARG A 103 17.97 14.95 19.65
C ARG A 103 17.23 15.44 20.88
N THR A 104 16.06 16.04 20.67
CA THR A 104 15.15 16.46 21.74
C THR A 104 13.79 15.84 21.47
N ASP A 105 13.31 15.01 22.40
CA ASP A 105 11.98 14.40 22.34
C ASP A 105 11.01 15.27 23.15
N HIS A 106 9.86 15.62 22.57
CA HIS A 106 8.85 16.48 23.20
C HIS A 106 7.58 15.69 23.56
N ASN A 107 6.99 15.04 22.56
CA ASN A 107 5.74 14.29 22.70
C ASN A 107 5.92 12.91 22.05
N LEU A 108 5.14 11.93 22.52
CA LEU A 108 5.02 10.62 21.88
C LEU A 108 3.59 10.42 21.39
N ASP A 109 3.46 9.93 20.16
CA ASP A 109 2.18 9.52 19.61
C ASP A 109 2.00 8.00 19.77
N PHE A 110 1.14 7.61 20.71
CA PHE A 110 0.78 6.21 20.95
C PHE A 110 -0.70 6.06 21.33
N ASN A 111 -1.19 4.84 21.21
CA ASN A 111 -2.47 4.41 21.78
C ASN A 111 -2.23 3.40 22.91
N LYS A 112 -3.29 3.03 23.63
CA LYS A 112 -3.21 2.09 24.77
C LYS A 112 -2.53 0.75 24.43
N ILE A 113 -2.60 0.31 23.17
CA ILE A 113 -2.08 -0.99 22.73
C ILE A 113 -0.56 -0.91 22.50
N ASN A 114 -0.07 0.17 21.87
CA ASN A 114 1.32 0.27 21.45
C ASN A 114 2.19 1.12 22.39
N GLU A 115 1.62 1.78 23.40
CA GLU A 115 2.32 2.65 24.36
C GLU A 115 3.63 2.06 24.89
N ARG A 116 3.57 0.86 25.48
CA ARG A 116 4.76 0.20 26.02
C ARG A 116 5.84 0.00 24.96
N SER A 117 5.43 -0.41 23.76
CA SER A 117 6.35 -0.68 22.66
C SER A 117 6.99 0.60 22.11
N ILE A 118 6.23 1.69 22.01
CA ILE A 118 6.71 3.01 21.56
C ILE A 118 7.67 3.61 22.59
N LYS A 119 7.29 3.63 23.88
CA LYS A 119 8.16 4.12 24.96
C LYS A 119 9.48 3.33 25.04
N MET A 120 9.41 2.01 24.91
CA MET A 120 10.61 1.16 24.88
C MET A 120 11.49 1.44 23.66
N ALA A 121 10.90 1.65 22.47
CA ALA A 121 11.67 1.98 21.27
C ALA A 121 12.36 3.34 21.39
N GLN A 122 11.70 4.34 22.00
CA GLN A 122 12.30 5.64 22.28
C GLN A 122 13.51 5.52 23.21
N SER A 123 13.33 4.86 24.36
CA SER A 123 14.40 4.67 25.34
C SER A 123 15.61 3.97 24.73
N ARG A 124 15.40 2.86 24.01
CA ARG A 124 16.48 2.11 23.36
C ARG A 124 17.17 2.91 22.26
N LEU A 125 16.44 3.77 21.54
CA LEU A 125 17.04 4.63 20.53
C LEU A 125 17.92 5.72 21.15
N GLN A 126 17.49 6.32 22.26
CA GLN A 126 18.30 7.28 23.00
C GLN A 126 19.59 6.64 23.53
N GLU A 127 19.48 5.44 24.12
CA GLU A 127 20.63 4.66 24.59
C GLU A 127 21.57 4.30 23.43
N SER A 128 21.02 3.79 22.32
CA SER A 128 21.82 3.43 21.13
C SER A 128 22.57 4.64 20.57
N ILE A 129 21.93 5.81 20.48
CA ILE A 129 22.61 7.00 19.95
C ILE A 129 23.75 7.45 20.87
N LYS A 130 23.59 7.35 22.20
CA LYS A 130 24.61 7.72 23.19
C LYS A 130 25.80 6.75 23.21
N LEU A 131 25.55 5.45 23.10
CA LEU A 131 26.61 4.43 23.22
C LEU A 131 27.56 4.40 22.02
N PHE A 132 27.14 4.89 20.86
CA PHE A 132 27.82 4.69 19.59
C PHE A 132 28.10 6.02 18.88
N GLU A 133 28.39 7.09 19.62
CA GLU A 133 28.61 8.45 19.09
C GLU A 133 29.66 8.54 17.96
N ASN A 134 30.50 7.52 17.74
CA ASN A 134 31.63 7.58 16.78
C ASN A 134 31.69 6.52 15.65
N ASP A 135 30.96 5.40 15.68
CA ASP A 135 30.65 4.56 14.50
C ASP A 135 29.68 3.44 14.92
N PHE A 136 28.59 3.28 14.19
CA PHE A 136 27.66 2.19 14.43
C PHE A 136 28.07 1.04 13.53
N GLY A 137 28.57 -0.05 14.13
CA GLY A 137 28.70 -1.32 13.41
C GLY A 137 27.35 -1.73 12.79
N VAL A 138 27.38 -2.60 11.78
CA VAL A 138 26.20 -2.91 10.96
C VAL A 138 24.96 -3.32 11.78
N TYR A 139 25.15 -4.08 12.87
CA TYR A 139 24.07 -4.49 13.76
C TYR A 139 23.51 -3.35 14.62
N GLY A 140 24.36 -2.42 15.07
CA GLY A 140 23.91 -1.20 15.76
C GLY A 140 23.05 -0.33 14.84
N ARG A 141 23.45 -0.20 13.56
CA ARG A 141 22.64 0.52 12.54
C ARG A 141 21.30 -0.15 12.31
N ILE A 142 21.24 -1.49 12.27
CA ILE A 142 19.98 -2.25 12.15
C ILE A 142 19.05 -1.96 13.34
N GLU A 143 19.54 -1.99 14.57
CA GLU A 143 18.72 -1.72 15.75
C GLU A 143 18.21 -0.27 15.78
N ILE A 144 19.05 0.70 15.40
CA ILE A 144 18.66 2.10 15.27
C ILE A 144 17.60 2.28 14.18
N ALA A 145 17.79 1.67 13.01
CA ALA A 145 16.80 1.70 11.94
C ALA A 145 15.47 1.10 12.38
N ARG A 146 15.50 -0.01 13.15
CA ARG A 146 14.31 -0.64 13.73
C ARG A 146 13.58 0.27 14.70
N HIS A 147 14.29 0.94 15.60
CA HIS A 147 13.67 1.87 16.54
C HIS A 147 13.12 3.11 15.84
N ARG A 148 13.85 3.67 14.85
CA ARG A 148 13.35 4.76 14.00
C ARG A 148 12.09 4.36 13.25
N PHE A 149 12.07 3.17 12.64
CA PHE A 149 10.88 2.62 11.99
C PHE A 149 9.70 2.52 12.97
N LYS A 150 9.92 1.99 14.18
CA LYS A 150 8.87 1.83 15.20
C LYS A 150 8.30 3.18 15.65
N LEU A 151 9.12 4.20 15.75
CA LEU A 151 8.73 5.57 16.09
C LEU A 151 8.22 6.37 14.88
N LYS A 152 8.13 5.76 13.70
CA LYS A 152 7.70 6.40 12.45
C LYS A 152 8.61 7.55 11.99
N HIS A 153 9.89 7.50 12.32
CA HIS A 153 10.92 8.40 11.78
C HIS A 153 11.31 7.91 10.38
N TYR A 154 10.34 7.82 9.48
CA TYR A 154 10.45 7.05 8.25
C TYR A 154 11.52 7.59 7.31
N THR A 155 11.75 8.91 7.25
CA THR A 155 12.81 9.47 6.42
C THR A 155 14.19 8.97 6.85
N LEU A 156 14.51 9.04 8.15
CA LEU A 156 15.80 8.56 8.69
C LEU A 156 15.91 7.03 8.72
N ALA A 157 14.80 6.31 8.90
CA ALA A 157 14.77 4.85 8.85
C ALA A 157 15.02 4.36 7.42
N LEU A 158 14.29 4.90 6.44
CA LEU A 158 14.37 4.51 5.03
C LEU A 158 15.78 4.72 4.47
N ASP A 159 16.39 5.88 4.72
CA ASP A 159 17.75 6.18 4.27
C ASP A 159 18.78 5.18 4.79
N GLU A 160 18.63 4.72 6.04
CA GLU A 160 19.55 3.76 6.64
C GLU A 160 19.27 2.33 6.16
N LEU A 161 18.00 1.94 6.06
CA LEU A 161 17.58 0.62 5.58
C LEU A 161 18.02 0.37 4.13
N LEU A 162 17.96 1.39 3.26
CA LEU A 162 18.42 1.29 1.87
C LEU A 162 19.96 1.16 1.73
N LYS A 163 20.73 1.64 2.72
CA LYS A 163 22.17 1.38 2.79
C LYS A 163 22.41 -0.05 3.29
N LEU A 164 21.76 -0.43 4.38
CA LEU A 164 21.86 -1.76 4.99
C LEU A 164 21.43 -2.90 4.05
N GLU A 165 20.49 -2.63 3.13
CA GLU A 165 20.11 -3.57 2.08
C GLU A 165 21.30 -4.03 1.22
N LYS A 166 22.28 -3.15 0.99
CA LYS A 166 23.46 -3.42 0.15
C LYS A 166 24.56 -4.16 0.89
N GLU A 167 24.47 -4.25 2.21
CA GLU A 167 25.48 -4.90 3.05
C GLU A 167 25.37 -6.44 2.97
N SER A 168 26.50 -7.11 3.23
CA SER A 168 26.51 -8.56 3.41
C SER A 168 25.99 -8.89 4.81
N LEU A 169 24.79 -9.47 4.87
CA LEU A 169 24.05 -9.70 6.10
C LEU A 169 23.45 -11.11 6.13
N THR A 170 23.22 -11.62 7.34
CA THR A 170 22.53 -12.89 7.52
C THR A 170 21.12 -12.85 6.92
N PRO A 171 20.57 -13.97 6.42
CA PRO A 171 19.22 -14.02 5.85
C PRO A 171 18.16 -13.45 6.80
N ARG A 172 18.27 -13.75 8.10
CA ARG A 172 17.39 -13.21 9.14
C ARG A 172 17.43 -11.69 9.24
N SER A 173 18.63 -11.09 9.15
CA SER A 173 18.78 -9.63 9.19
C SER A 173 18.24 -8.97 7.93
N LYS A 174 18.52 -9.55 6.75
CA LYS A 174 17.96 -9.07 5.47
C LYS A 174 16.44 -9.14 5.46
N MET A 175 15.86 -10.25 5.92
CA MET A 175 14.41 -10.40 6.06
C MET A 175 13.80 -9.26 6.88
N GLY A 176 14.37 -8.96 8.05
CA GLY A 176 13.89 -7.86 8.91
C GLY A 176 14.00 -6.48 8.25
N ILE A 177 15.07 -6.23 7.49
CA ILE A 177 15.23 -4.99 6.71
C ILE A 177 14.14 -4.90 5.64
N TYR A 178 13.93 -5.96 4.86
CA TYR A 178 12.93 -6.01 3.82
C TYR A 178 11.50 -5.85 4.35
N GLU A 179 11.16 -6.47 5.50
CA GLU A 179 9.86 -6.26 6.15
C GLU A 179 9.66 -4.79 6.56
N MET A 180 10.70 -4.12 7.09
CA MET A 180 10.60 -2.69 7.42
C MET A 180 10.47 -1.81 6.19
N LEU A 181 11.25 -2.06 5.14
CA LEU A 181 11.14 -1.33 3.86
C LEU A 181 9.75 -1.49 3.26
N ALA A 182 9.23 -2.72 3.18
CA ALA A 182 7.88 -2.99 2.69
C ALA A 182 6.81 -2.21 3.47
N ASN A 183 6.91 -2.17 4.80
CA ASN A 183 5.95 -1.45 5.63
C ASN A 183 6.05 0.08 5.48
N ILE A 184 7.25 0.63 5.30
CA ILE A 184 7.43 2.06 5.00
C ILE A 184 6.80 2.39 3.64
N TYR A 185 7.12 1.63 2.60
CA TYR A 185 6.57 1.86 1.27
C TYR A 185 5.05 1.66 1.21
N SER A 186 4.51 0.70 1.96
CA SER A 186 3.07 0.56 2.15
C SER A 186 2.44 1.78 2.82
N SER A 187 3.11 2.37 3.82
CA SER A 187 2.62 3.61 4.49
C SER A 187 2.69 4.83 3.58
N TYR A 188 3.48 4.75 2.50
CA TYR A 188 3.60 5.74 1.44
C TYR A 188 2.71 5.41 0.23
N GLU A 189 1.88 4.37 0.32
CA GLU A 189 1.03 3.89 -0.79
C GLU A 189 1.81 3.61 -2.08
N ASN A 190 3.12 3.31 -1.93
CA ASN A 190 3.95 2.85 -3.04
C ASN A 190 3.84 1.33 -3.13
N GLU A 191 2.79 0.88 -3.82
CA GLU A 191 2.43 -0.52 -3.94
C GLU A 191 3.55 -1.37 -4.55
N GLU A 192 4.18 -0.89 -5.62
CA GLU A 192 5.23 -1.64 -6.34
C GLU A 192 6.46 -1.90 -5.45
N ALA A 193 6.93 -0.87 -4.75
CA ALA A 193 8.06 -1.01 -3.83
C ALA A 193 7.67 -1.87 -2.62
N ALA A 194 6.44 -1.71 -2.09
CA ALA A 194 5.97 -2.54 -0.99
C ALA A 194 5.91 -4.02 -1.35
N ILE A 195 5.36 -4.37 -2.53
CA ILE A 195 5.32 -5.74 -3.06
C ILE A 195 6.76 -6.24 -3.31
N HIS A 196 7.60 -5.43 -3.96
CA HIS A 196 9.00 -5.78 -4.22
C HIS A 196 9.72 -6.21 -2.93
N TYR A 197 9.63 -5.43 -1.86
CA TYR A 197 10.30 -5.76 -0.61
C TYR A 197 9.65 -6.93 0.16
N LYS A 198 8.33 -7.14 0.04
CA LYS A 198 7.68 -8.36 0.56
C LYS A 198 8.23 -9.62 -0.12
N VAL A 199 8.39 -9.57 -1.45
CA VAL A 199 8.94 -10.66 -2.26
C VAL A 199 10.40 -10.94 -1.89
N LYS A 200 11.23 -9.89 -1.76
CA LYS A 200 12.61 -10.06 -1.28
C LYS A 200 12.68 -10.67 0.12
N ALA A 201 11.74 -10.35 1.00
CA ALA A 201 11.65 -10.95 2.34
C ALA A 201 11.33 -12.46 2.26
N ILE A 202 10.40 -12.86 1.39
CA ILE A 202 10.06 -14.27 1.16
C ILE A 202 11.28 -15.05 0.65
N ASN A 203 12.01 -14.50 -0.33
CA ASN A 203 13.16 -15.18 -0.95
C ASN A 203 14.28 -15.52 0.06
N VAL A 204 14.49 -14.68 1.08
CA VAL A 204 15.54 -14.93 2.09
C VAL A 204 15.04 -15.64 3.35
N ALA A 205 13.75 -15.96 3.44
CA ALA A 205 13.15 -16.53 4.64
C ALA A 205 13.25 -18.06 4.68
N ALA A 206 13.65 -18.60 5.83
CA ALA A 206 13.61 -20.04 6.08
C ALA A 206 12.17 -20.58 6.28
N LYS A 207 11.24 -19.72 6.71
CA LYS A 207 9.81 -20.04 6.88
C LYS A 207 8.97 -18.98 6.17
N LYS A 208 8.45 -19.33 4.99
CA LYS A 208 7.81 -18.39 4.06
C LYS A 208 6.31 -18.17 4.31
N THR A 209 5.58 -19.13 4.89
CA THR A 209 4.10 -19.12 4.99
C THR A 209 3.49 -17.83 5.57
N ARG A 210 4.08 -17.26 6.63
CA ARG A 210 3.62 -15.97 7.20
C ARG A 210 3.81 -14.82 6.21
N LEU A 211 4.94 -14.79 5.52
CA LEU A 211 5.29 -13.74 4.57
C LEU A 211 4.46 -13.87 3.27
N GLU A 212 4.22 -15.09 2.80
CA GLU A 212 3.33 -15.39 1.67
C GLU A 212 1.90 -14.95 1.97
N TYR A 213 1.37 -15.24 3.16
CA TYR A 213 0.07 -14.71 3.58
C TYR A 213 0.06 -13.18 3.62
N ASN A 214 1.09 -12.56 4.19
CA ASN A 214 1.21 -11.10 4.26
C ASN A 214 1.35 -10.45 2.87
N LEU A 215 1.84 -11.18 1.87
CA LEU A 215 1.86 -10.76 0.47
C LEU A 215 0.48 -10.94 -0.16
N ALA A 216 -0.16 -12.11 -0.02
CA ALA A 216 -1.50 -12.39 -0.53
C ALA A 216 -2.53 -11.36 -0.02
N ALA A 217 -2.55 -11.10 1.28
CA ALA A 217 -3.43 -10.11 1.90
C ALA A 217 -3.14 -8.68 1.42
N TYR A 218 -1.88 -8.36 1.13
CA TYR A 218 -1.50 -7.05 0.59
C TYR A 218 -1.91 -6.89 -0.88
N LEU A 219 -1.72 -7.94 -1.70
CA LEU A 219 -2.17 -7.97 -3.09
C LEU A 219 -3.69 -7.83 -3.18
N LEU A 220 -4.42 -8.46 -2.26
CA LEU A 220 -5.87 -8.30 -2.16
C LEU A 220 -6.26 -6.85 -1.86
N HIS A 221 -5.55 -6.18 -0.94
CA HIS A 221 -5.76 -4.76 -0.65
C HIS A 221 -5.42 -3.86 -1.85
N ALA A 222 -4.35 -4.19 -2.58
CA ALA A 222 -3.96 -3.53 -3.81
C ALA A 222 -4.85 -3.89 -5.02
N LYS A 223 -5.95 -4.65 -4.81
CA LYS A 223 -6.90 -5.10 -5.84
C LYS A 223 -6.27 -5.98 -6.94
N SER A 224 -5.08 -6.54 -6.68
CA SER A 224 -4.40 -7.57 -7.48
C SER A 224 -4.97 -8.96 -7.18
N TYR A 225 -6.23 -9.19 -7.57
CA TYR A 225 -7.00 -10.36 -7.15
C TYR A 225 -6.41 -11.70 -7.62
N ASN A 226 -5.93 -11.77 -8.86
CA ASN A 226 -5.37 -13.02 -9.42
C ASN A 226 -4.09 -13.44 -8.69
N SER A 227 -3.17 -12.50 -8.46
CA SER A 227 -1.96 -12.80 -7.66
C SER A 227 -2.29 -13.04 -6.20
N ALA A 228 -3.26 -12.32 -5.62
CA ALA A 228 -3.70 -12.57 -4.25
C ALA A 228 -4.19 -14.02 -4.10
N GLN A 229 -5.05 -14.50 -5.00
CA GLN A 229 -5.55 -15.87 -5.03
C GLN A 229 -4.41 -16.88 -5.12
N HIS A 230 -3.48 -16.71 -6.07
CA HIS A 230 -2.34 -17.59 -6.25
C HIS A 230 -1.50 -17.73 -4.95
N TYR A 231 -1.16 -16.62 -4.29
CA TYR A 231 -0.42 -16.69 -3.03
C TYR A 231 -1.24 -17.25 -1.86
N PHE A 232 -2.56 -17.05 -1.84
CA PHE A 232 -3.41 -17.76 -0.87
C PHE A 232 -3.40 -19.27 -1.10
N ASP A 233 -3.42 -19.72 -2.35
CA ASP A 233 -3.38 -21.14 -2.71
C ASP A 233 -2.05 -21.78 -2.28
N ILE A 234 -0.92 -21.08 -2.46
CA ILE A 234 0.39 -21.52 -1.92
C ILE A 234 0.34 -21.71 -0.39
N VAL A 235 -0.20 -20.72 0.33
CA VAL A 235 -0.32 -20.77 1.79
C VAL A 235 -1.21 -21.92 2.23
N LEU A 236 -2.36 -22.11 1.59
CA LEU A 236 -3.34 -23.14 1.93
C LEU A 236 -2.87 -24.54 1.52
N LYS A 237 -2.05 -24.68 0.47
CA LYS A 237 -1.39 -25.94 0.13
C LYS A 237 -0.42 -26.37 1.24
N THR A 238 0.30 -25.43 1.83
CA THR A 238 1.25 -25.72 2.93
C THR A 238 0.54 -25.86 4.28
N TRP A 239 -0.47 -25.04 4.54
CA TRP A 239 -1.25 -25.07 5.78
C TRP A 239 -2.76 -24.94 5.49
N PRO A 240 -3.46 -26.06 5.22
CA PRO A 240 -4.87 -26.06 4.79
C PRO A 240 -5.88 -25.50 5.79
N LYS A 241 -5.47 -25.27 7.04
CA LYS A 241 -6.32 -24.69 8.09
C LYS A 241 -5.75 -23.36 8.59
N HIS A 242 -5.00 -22.64 7.75
CA HIS A 242 -4.44 -21.35 8.11
C HIS A 242 -5.55 -20.32 8.40
N SER A 243 -5.75 -19.99 9.68
CA SER A 243 -6.91 -19.23 10.15
C SER A 243 -7.02 -17.83 9.52
N PHE A 244 -5.88 -17.15 9.35
CA PHE A 244 -5.83 -15.82 8.75
C PHE A 244 -6.14 -15.81 7.24
N SER A 245 -5.69 -16.83 6.48
CA SER A 245 -6.05 -16.97 5.06
C SER A 245 -7.55 -17.17 4.90
N HIS A 246 -8.13 -18.11 5.66
CA HIS A 246 -9.57 -18.36 5.64
C HIS A 246 -10.40 -17.16 6.09
N TRP A 247 -9.94 -16.40 7.09
CA TRP A 247 -10.63 -15.17 7.49
C TRP A 247 -10.62 -14.13 6.36
N THR A 248 -9.46 -13.96 5.71
CA THR A 248 -9.28 -12.98 4.63
C THR A 248 -10.07 -13.35 3.37
N LEU A 249 -10.01 -14.62 2.94
CA LEU A 249 -10.79 -15.15 1.82
C LEU A 249 -12.29 -15.12 2.11
N GLY A 250 -12.69 -15.45 3.33
CA GLY A 250 -14.09 -15.38 3.75
C GLY A 250 -14.65 -13.95 3.65
N LYS A 251 -13.87 -12.95 4.06
CA LYS A 251 -14.21 -11.54 3.83
C LYS A 251 -14.31 -11.22 2.33
N TYR A 252 -13.31 -11.64 1.56
CA TYR A 252 -13.25 -11.37 0.11
C TYR A 252 -14.45 -11.93 -0.66
N HIS A 253 -14.78 -13.21 -0.47
CA HIS A 253 -15.95 -13.82 -1.11
C HIS A 253 -17.25 -13.16 -0.63
N SER A 254 -17.33 -12.77 0.65
CA SER A 254 -18.49 -12.01 1.15
C SER A 254 -18.61 -10.64 0.47
N ASP A 255 -17.49 -9.97 0.18
CA ASP A 255 -17.47 -8.69 -0.51
C ASP A 255 -17.86 -8.85 -2.00
N LYS A 256 -17.55 -9.99 -2.62
CA LYS A 256 -18.00 -10.39 -3.96
C LYS A 256 -19.46 -10.85 -4.04
N GLY A 257 -20.12 -11.08 -2.90
CA GLY A 257 -21.46 -11.66 -2.84
C GLY A 257 -21.51 -13.19 -3.02
N GLU A 258 -20.36 -13.86 -3.02
CA GLU A 258 -20.24 -15.32 -3.08
C GLU A 258 -20.41 -15.92 -1.66
N TYR A 259 -21.61 -15.78 -1.09
CA TYR A 259 -21.85 -15.99 0.35
C TYR A 259 -21.66 -17.44 0.81
N GLU A 260 -21.95 -18.43 -0.03
CA GLU A 260 -21.74 -19.85 0.28
C GLU A 260 -20.24 -20.17 0.45
N LYS A 261 -19.42 -19.77 -0.53
CA LYS A 261 -17.95 -19.90 -0.45
C LYS A 261 -17.39 -19.10 0.72
N ALA A 262 -17.91 -17.89 0.93
CA ALA A 262 -17.53 -17.07 2.08
C ALA A 262 -17.78 -17.82 3.40
N LEU A 263 -18.94 -18.48 3.53
CA LEU A 263 -19.30 -19.25 4.72
C LEU A 263 -18.35 -20.44 4.95
N GLU A 264 -17.94 -21.15 3.90
CA GLU A 264 -16.96 -22.25 3.99
C GLU A 264 -15.65 -21.79 4.63
N HIS A 265 -15.06 -20.72 4.09
CA HIS A 265 -13.82 -20.15 4.64
C HIS A 265 -14.02 -19.61 6.05
N ILE A 266 -15.08 -18.84 6.30
CA ILE A 266 -15.34 -18.26 7.62
C ILE A 266 -15.58 -19.34 8.69
N ASN A 267 -16.18 -20.48 8.35
CA ASN A 267 -16.34 -21.58 9.29
C ASN A 267 -15.00 -22.19 9.73
N ILE A 268 -14.02 -22.29 8.82
CA ILE A 268 -12.67 -22.75 9.15
C ILE A 268 -11.95 -21.72 10.03
N ALA A 269 -12.05 -20.43 9.68
CA ALA A 269 -11.47 -19.35 10.47
C ALA A 269 -12.06 -19.29 11.90
N TYR A 270 -13.38 -19.46 12.02
CA TYR A 270 -14.09 -19.40 13.30
C TYR A 270 -13.67 -20.51 14.26
N LYS A 271 -13.37 -21.72 13.75
CA LYS A 271 -12.82 -22.82 14.57
C LYS A 271 -11.48 -22.47 15.23
N GLN A 272 -10.76 -21.48 14.70
CA GLN A 272 -9.47 -21.00 15.22
C GLN A 272 -9.51 -19.51 15.57
N GLU A 273 -10.68 -18.99 15.94
CA GLU A 273 -10.87 -17.57 16.22
C GLU A 273 -9.89 -17.05 17.29
N GLN A 274 -9.60 -17.83 18.32
CA GLN A 274 -8.67 -17.43 19.37
C GLN A 274 -7.25 -17.16 18.82
N ASN A 275 -6.81 -17.93 17.82
CA ASN A 275 -5.53 -17.68 17.16
C ASN A 275 -5.56 -16.33 16.42
N ILE A 276 -6.67 -16.01 15.75
CA ILE A 276 -6.83 -14.72 15.09
C ILE A 276 -6.82 -13.58 16.10
N ILE A 277 -7.55 -13.72 17.21
CA ILE A 277 -7.60 -12.71 18.28
C ILE A 277 -6.22 -12.47 18.89
N ASN A 278 -5.46 -13.53 19.18
CA ASN A 278 -4.15 -13.42 19.83
C ASN A 278 -3.09 -12.71 18.97
N TYR A 279 -3.18 -12.82 17.64
CA TYR A 279 -2.16 -12.32 16.71
C TYR A 279 -2.65 -11.19 15.79
N SER A 280 -3.93 -10.81 15.85
CA SER A 280 -4.44 -9.60 15.19
C SER A 280 -4.32 -8.38 16.10
N SER A 281 -4.19 -7.20 15.50
CA SER A 281 -4.41 -5.98 16.28
C SER A 281 -5.90 -5.92 16.65
N ASN A 282 -6.19 -5.62 17.92
CA ASN A 282 -7.57 -5.48 18.44
C ASN A 282 -8.33 -4.26 17.84
N THR A 283 -7.84 -3.74 16.72
CA THR A 283 -8.36 -2.63 15.94
C THR A 283 -9.13 -3.09 14.70
N SER A 284 -9.15 -4.41 14.41
CA SER A 284 -9.96 -4.91 13.29
C SER A 284 -11.45 -4.83 13.64
N PHE A 285 -12.14 -3.95 12.92
CA PHE A 285 -13.59 -3.79 12.94
C PHE A 285 -14.31 -4.88 12.12
N THR A 286 -13.60 -5.82 11.49
CA THR A 286 -14.18 -6.92 10.68
C THR A 286 -13.75 -8.28 11.22
N ASP A 287 -14.03 -8.57 12.49
CA ASP A 287 -13.73 -9.88 13.04
C ASP A 287 -14.58 -11.01 12.42
N VAL A 288 -14.17 -12.24 12.71
CA VAL A 288 -14.76 -13.45 12.12
C VAL A 288 -16.25 -13.53 12.41
N LYS A 289 -16.70 -13.25 13.64
CA LYS A 289 -18.12 -13.22 14.03
C LYS A 289 -18.92 -12.19 13.23
N THR A 290 -18.36 -10.99 13.04
CA THR A 290 -19.02 -9.93 12.30
C THR A 290 -19.28 -10.35 10.85
N ILE A 291 -18.27 -10.90 10.18
CA ILE A 291 -18.40 -11.38 8.80
C ILE A 291 -19.38 -12.56 8.75
N LYS A 292 -19.25 -13.52 9.67
CA LYS A 292 -20.14 -14.68 9.76
C LYS A 292 -21.61 -14.27 9.93
N GLY A 293 -21.88 -13.31 10.81
CA GLY A 293 -23.24 -12.81 11.04
C GLY A 293 -23.85 -12.16 9.80
N PHE A 294 -23.05 -11.37 9.08
CA PHE A 294 -23.49 -10.78 7.81
C PHE A 294 -23.77 -11.84 6.73
N ILE A 295 -22.89 -12.84 6.59
CA ILE A 295 -23.07 -13.96 5.64
C ILE A 295 -24.35 -14.74 5.94
N HIS A 296 -24.62 -15.10 7.20
CA HIS A 296 -25.84 -15.83 7.56
C HIS A 296 -27.11 -15.09 7.14
N HIS A 297 -27.15 -13.78 7.36
CA HIS A 297 -28.28 -12.97 6.89
C HIS A 297 -28.41 -13.02 5.36
N LYS A 298 -27.30 -12.87 4.61
CA LYS A 298 -27.35 -12.91 3.15
C LYS A 298 -27.71 -14.29 2.58
N LEU A 299 -27.55 -15.35 3.37
CA LEU A 299 -28.04 -16.70 3.09
C LEU A 299 -29.47 -16.95 3.63
N GLY A 300 -30.16 -15.94 4.17
CA GLY A 300 -31.55 -16.01 4.63
C GLY A 300 -31.75 -16.26 6.13
N ASP A 301 -30.70 -16.61 6.89
CA ASP A 301 -30.78 -16.80 8.34
C ASP A 301 -30.45 -15.50 9.10
N SER A 302 -31.33 -14.51 8.95
CA SER A 302 -31.21 -13.20 9.62
C SER A 302 -31.19 -13.32 11.15
N LYS A 303 -31.89 -14.31 11.72
CA LYS A 303 -31.93 -14.53 13.18
C LYS A 303 -30.55 -14.93 13.71
N LEU A 304 -29.90 -15.91 13.07
CA LEU A 304 -28.55 -16.30 13.44
C LEU A 304 -27.54 -15.20 13.14
N GLY A 305 -27.73 -14.47 12.05
CA GLY A 305 -26.93 -13.30 11.68
C GLY A 305 -26.89 -12.24 12.79
N ILE A 306 -28.07 -11.84 13.28
CA ILE A 306 -28.21 -10.89 14.40
C ILE A 306 -27.52 -11.41 15.66
N GLN A 307 -27.67 -12.71 15.99
CA GLN A 307 -27.02 -13.29 17.18
C GLN A 307 -25.49 -13.18 17.12
N PHE A 308 -24.87 -13.45 15.98
CA PHE A 308 -23.42 -13.32 15.82
C PHE A 308 -22.96 -11.86 15.90
N LEU A 309 -23.71 -10.92 15.32
CA LEU A 309 -23.39 -9.49 15.34
C LEU A 309 -23.52 -8.89 16.75
N LEU A 310 -24.55 -9.26 17.49
CA LEU A 310 -24.70 -8.85 18.89
C LEU A 310 -23.58 -9.40 19.78
N LYS A 311 -23.10 -10.62 19.53
CA LYS A 311 -21.91 -11.16 20.19
C LYS A 311 -20.66 -10.34 19.87
N ALA A 312 -20.46 -9.99 18.59
CA ALA A 312 -19.32 -9.16 18.18
C ALA A 312 -19.34 -7.77 18.84
N ILE A 313 -20.51 -7.13 18.95
CA ILE A 313 -20.67 -5.84 19.64
C ILE A 313 -20.44 -5.97 21.15
N LYS A 314 -20.88 -7.07 21.77
CA LYS A 314 -20.63 -7.31 23.20
C LYS A 314 -19.13 -7.40 23.49
N GLU A 315 -18.35 -8.02 22.61
CA GLU A 315 -16.89 -8.14 22.73
C GLU A 315 -16.17 -6.84 22.36
N LYS A 316 -16.66 -6.14 21.33
CA LYS A 316 -16.11 -4.88 20.82
C LYS A 316 -17.23 -3.86 20.64
N PRO A 317 -17.54 -3.06 21.67
CA PRO A 317 -18.64 -2.08 21.61
C PRO A 317 -18.47 -0.99 20.55
N ASN A 318 -17.27 -0.81 20.00
CA ASN A 318 -16.94 0.14 18.95
C ASN A 318 -16.85 -0.49 17.55
N ASN A 319 -17.35 -1.71 17.34
CA ASN A 319 -17.32 -2.39 16.06
C ASN A 319 -18.29 -1.75 15.05
N SER A 320 -17.82 -0.73 14.33
CA SER A 320 -18.60 0.04 13.35
C SER A 320 -19.19 -0.84 12.23
N TYR A 321 -18.47 -1.88 11.78
CA TYR A 321 -18.96 -2.79 10.75
C TYR A 321 -20.12 -3.64 11.24
N ALA A 322 -20.08 -4.14 12.49
CA ALA A 322 -21.17 -4.93 13.06
C ALA A 322 -22.46 -4.10 13.20
N TYR A 323 -22.35 -2.84 13.61
CA TYR A 323 -23.49 -1.91 13.61
C TYR A 323 -24.02 -1.66 12.20
N ARG A 324 -23.16 -1.47 11.20
CA ARG A 324 -23.57 -1.33 9.79
C ARG A 324 -24.32 -2.57 9.30
N SER A 325 -23.79 -3.76 9.59
CA SER A 325 -24.44 -5.03 9.24
C SER A 325 -25.78 -5.20 9.91
N LEU A 326 -25.93 -4.90 11.22
CA LEU A 326 -27.24 -4.91 11.88
C LEU A 326 -28.21 -3.92 11.24
N GLY A 327 -27.73 -2.72 10.92
CA GLY A 327 -28.49 -1.70 10.21
C GLY A 327 -29.10 -2.23 8.91
N ILE A 328 -28.28 -2.91 8.10
CA ILE A 328 -28.73 -3.54 6.85
C ILE A 328 -29.73 -4.65 7.10
N ILE A 329 -29.47 -5.54 8.06
CA ILE A 329 -30.40 -6.62 8.38
C ILE A 329 -31.76 -6.07 8.77
N HIS A 330 -31.80 -5.06 9.65
CA HIS A 330 -33.05 -4.45 10.08
C HIS A 330 -33.74 -3.68 8.94
N SER A 331 -32.99 -3.08 8.02
CA SER A 331 -33.53 -2.47 6.81
C SER A 331 -34.20 -3.51 5.92
N ASP A 332 -33.51 -4.63 5.67
CA ASP A 332 -34.01 -5.75 4.85
C ASP A 332 -35.24 -6.44 5.50
N LEU A 333 -35.39 -6.34 6.83
CA LEU A 333 -36.57 -6.81 7.59
C LEU A 333 -37.72 -5.78 7.69
N GLY A 334 -37.57 -4.58 7.13
CA GLY A 334 -38.56 -3.49 7.22
C GLY A 334 -38.61 -2.77 8.58
N GLU A 335 -37.64 -3.03 9.47
CA GLU A 335 -37.53 -2.40 10.79
C GLU A 335 -36.74 -1.08 10.71
N HIS A 336 -37.22 -0.13 9.89
CA HIS A 336 -36.51 1.10 9.49
C HIS A 336 -35.99 1.94 10.66
N ALA A 337 -36.78 2.08 11.74
CA ALA A 337 -36.35 2.84 12.93
C ALA A 337 -35.11 2.22 13.60
N LYS A 338 -35.04 0.89 13.73
CA LYS A 338 -33.87 0.19 14.29
C LYS A 338 -32.70 0.27 13.32
N ALA A 339 -32.96 0.08 12.03
CA ALA A 339 -31.96 0.19 10.98
C ALA A 339 -31.27 1.56 11.02
N CYS A 340 -32.04 2.65 11.03
CA CYS A 340 -31.55 4.02 11.11
C CYS A 340 -30.67 4.25 12.35
N ALA A 341 -31.08 3.76 13.53
CA ALA A 341 -30.30 3.89 14.76
C ALA A 341 -28.93 3.19 14.66
N TYR A 342 -28.89 1.95 14.16
CA TYR A 342 -27.65 1.21 14.01
C TYR A 342 -26.71 1.80 12.95
N LEU A 343 -27.25 2.26 11.83
CA LEU A 343 -26.45 2.86 10.76
C LEU A 343 -25.84 4.20 11.20
N LYS A 344 -26.60 5.06 11.88
CA LYS A 344 -26.07 6.30 12.50
C LYS A 344 -24.97 5.97 13.50
N LYS A 345 -25.17 4.92 14.32
CA LYS A 345 -24.13 4.49 15.27
C LYS A 345 -22.85 4.03 14.57
N SER A 346 -22.98 3.32 13.45
CA SER A 346 -21.83 2.91 12.63
C SER A 346 -21.04 4.11 12.10
N ARG A 347 -21.75 5.15 11.61
CA ARG A 347 -21.15 6.41 11.16
C ARG A 347 -20.40 7.12 12.28
N GLU A 348 -21.01 7.26 13.46
CA GLU A 348 -20.38 7.85 14.65
C GLU A 348 -19.06 7.14 15.02
N LEU A 349 -19.05 5.81 14.87
CA LEU A 349 -17.88 4.98 15.14
C LEU A 349 -16.85 4.97 13.99
N GLY A 350 -17.09 5.74 12.91
CA GLY A 350 -16.12 6.01 11.86
C GLY A 350 -16.03 4.96 10.76
N TYR A 351 -17.12 4.27 10.42
CA TYR A 351 -17.15 3.28 9.33
C TYR A 351 -16.54 3.81 8.02
N GLU A 352 -17.01 4.96 7.52
CA GLU A 352 -16.56 5.56 6.25
C GLU A 352 -15.07 5.95 6.26
N LYS A 353 -14.48 6.15 7.45
CA LYS A 353 -13.03 6.42 7.58
C LYS A 353 -12.20 5.15 7.61
N ALA A 354 -12.80 4.02 7.97
CA ALA A 354 -12.12 2.75 8.16
C ALA A 354 -12.23 1.82 6.94
N PHE A 355 -13.23 2.04 6.08
CA PHE A 355 -13.54 1.18 4.94
C PHE A 355 -13.69 1.99 3.66
N ASP A 356 -13.04 1.51 2.60
CA ASP A 356 -13.19 2.01 1.22
C ASP A 356 -14.50 1.50 0.61
N LYS A 357 -15.63 1.80 1.27
CA LYS A 357 -16.99 1.44 0.85
C LYS A 357 -17.94 2.60 1.12
N ASN A 358 -18.48 3.17 0.05
CA ASN A 358 -19.43 4.30 0.11
C ASN A 358 -20.89 3.82 0.13
N ASP A 359 -21.19 2.75 0.87
CA ASP A 359 -22.53 2.16 0.91
C ASP A 359 -23.36 2.58 2.14
N LEU A 360 -22.73 3.16 3.17
CA LEU A 360 -23.41 3.48 4.43
C LEU A 360 -24.46 4.57 4.25
N GLU A 361 -24.16 5.61 3.46
CA GLU A 361 -25.10 6.71 3.21
C GLU A 361 -26.36 6.23 2.51
N TYR A 362 -26.22 5.32 1.53
CA TYR A 362 -27.36 4.70 0.86
C TYR A 362 -28.34 4.06 1.86
N TYR A 363 -27.84 3.21 2.77
CA TYR A 363 -28.71 2.56 3.76
C TYR A 363 -29.31 3.54 4.77
N ILE A 364 -28.58 4.62 5.11
CA ILE A 364 -29.10 5.66 6.00
C ILE A 364 -30.25 6.40 5.32
N MET A 365 -30.11 6.81 4.07
CA MET A 365 -31.19 7.48 3.35
C MET A 365 -32.39 6.56 3.12
N LEU A 366 -32.16 5.27 2.88
CA LEU A 366 -33.21 4.26 2.75
C LEU A 366 -33.98 4.05 4.07
N SER A 367 -33.28 4.00 5.21
CA SER A 367 -33.87 3.62 6.50
C SER A 367 -34.33 4.80 7.37
N CYS A 368 -33.75 5.99 7.19
CA CYS A 368 -34.06 7.17 8.03
C CYS A 368 -35.01 8.16 7.36
N ASN A 369 -35.04 8.21 6.03
CA ASN A 369 -35.70 9.28 5.28
C ASN A 369 -36.80 8.78 4.32
N ASP A 370 -37.10 7.47 4.28
CA ASP A 370 -38.03 6.82 3.33
C ASP A 370 -37.81 7.22 1.86
N THR A 371 -36.54 7.46 1.49
CA THR A 371 -36.14 7.79 0.12
C THR A 371 -35.61 6.58 -0.61
N THR A 372 -36.24 6.24 -1.75
CA THR A 372 -35.71 5.26 -2.70
C THR A 372 -34.58 5.91 -3.51
N ILE A 373 -33.36 5.43 -3.31
CA ILE A 373 -32.17 5.85 -4.05
C ILE A 373 -31.65 4.63 -4.80
N GLU A 374 -30.94 4.83 -5.90
CA GLU A 374 -30.25 3.73 -6.55
C GLU A 374 -29.15 3.20 -5.64
N LYS A 375 -29.09 1.87 -5.49
CA LYS A 375 -28.03 1.20 -4.74
C LYS A 375 -26.71 1.45 -5.48
N PRO A 376 -25.67 1.96 -4.80
CA PRO A 376 -24.38 2.14 -5.43
C PRO A 376 -23.88 0.79 -5.97
N ASP A 377 -23.37 0.80 -7.20
CA ASP A 377 -22.81 -0.38 -7.83
C ASP A 377 -21.71 -0.95 -6.94
N SER A 378 -21.89 -2.19 -6.50
CA SER A 378 -20.99 -2.89 -5.60
C SER A 378 -19.98 -3.77 -6.33
N THR A 379 -19.89 -3.67 -7.67
CA THR A 379 -18.87 -4.39 -8.43
C THR A 379 -17.48 -3.95 -7.97
N LEU A 380 -16.69 -4.91 -7.52
CA LEU A 380 -15.27 -4.70 -7.28
C LEU A 380 -14.64 -4.32 -8.62
N ILE A 381 -14.24 -3.06 -8.77
CA ILE A 381 -13.49 -2.60 -9.93
C ILE A 381 -12.16 -3.35 -9.90
N GLU A 382 -11.99 -4.34 -10.78
CA GLU A 382 -10.71 -5.00 -10.99
C GLU A 382 -9.71 -3.97 -11.54
N ASN A 383 -8.48 -4.00 -11.04
CA ASN A 383 -7.42 -3.20 -11.64
C ASN A 383 -7.31 -3.55 -13.13
N GLU A 384 -7.26 -2.54 -14.00
CA GLU A 384 -7.12 -2.72 -15.46
C GLU A 384 -5.82 -3.45 -15.87
N LEU A 385 -4.87 -3.64 -14.94
CA LEU A 385 -3.59 -4.31 -15.17
C LEU A 385 -3.71 -5.81 -14.92
N VAL A 386 -3.26 -6.59 -15.92
CA VAL A 386 -3.23 -8.06 -15.84
C VAL A 386 -2.01 -8.50 -15.04
N ASP A 387 -2.25 -9.11 -13.88
CA ASP A 387 -1.20 -9.75 -13.09
C ASP A 387 -0.91 -11.16 -13.63
N LEU A 388 0.37 -11.43 -13.93
CA LEU A 388 0.87 -12.72 -14.36
C LEU A 388 1.46 -13.47 -13.17
N ASN A 389 0.98 -14.68 -12.95
CA ASN A 389 1.54 -15.58 -11.94
C ASN A 389 2.75 -16.29 -12.55
N VAL A 390 3.90 -16.18 -11.88
CA VAL A 390 5.16 -16.79 -12.30
C VAL A 390 5.61 -17.74 -11.20
N GLU A 391 5.77 -19.01 -11.54
CA GLU A 391 6.27 -20.03 -10.60
C GLU A 391 7.76 -19.81 -10.28
N GLU A 392 8.22 -20.32 -9.12
CA GLU A 392 9.57 -20.04 -8.61
C GLU A 392 10.71 -20.50 -9.55
N ASP A 393 10.48 -21.56 -10.33
CA ASP A 393 11.41 -22.18 -11.28
C ASP A 393 11.25 -21.68 -12.73
N GLN A 394 10.21 -20.87 -13.01
CA GLN A 394 9.98 -20.34 -14.35
C GLN A 394 11.02 -19.28 -14.73
N ASN A 395 11.57 -19.43 -15.94
CA ASN A 395 12.55 -18.51 -16.53
C ASN A 395 12.03 -17.78 -17.76
N ALA A 396 10.79 -18.02 -18.14
CA ALA A 396 10.13 -17.34 -19.23
C ALA A 396 8.63 -17.19 -18.96
N ILE A 397 8.04 -16.16 -19.55
CA ILE A 397 6.61 -15.89 -19.53
C ILE A 397 6.09 -16.07 -20.95
N GLU A 398 5.08 -16.90 -21.14
CA GLU A 398 4.38 -17.01 -22.42
C GLU A 398 3.12 -16.15 -22.38
N LEU A 399 2.97 -15.21 -23.32
CA LEU A 399 1.76 -14.39 -23.45
C LEU A 399 0.80 -15.02 -24.47
N SER A 400 0.24 -16.20 -24.14
CA SER A 400 -0.54 -17.00 -25.08
C SER A 400 -1.75 -16.25 -25.66
N ASP A 401 -2.41 -15.41 -24.86
CA ASP A 401 -3.58 -14.59 -25.23
C ASP A 401 -3.23 -13.32 -26.05
N TYR A 402 -1.94 -13.04 -26.28
CA TYR A 402 -1.52 -11.90 -27.10
C TYR A 402 -1.60 -12.25 -28.58
N SER A 403 -2.20 -11.37 -29.38
CA SER A 403 -2.54 -11.66 -30.79
C SER A 403 -1.31 -11.80 -31.71
N SER A 404 -0.20 -11.13 -31.39
CA SER A 404 1.04 -11.22 -32.18
C SER A 404 2.01 -12.26 -31.61
N ASN A 405 2.62 -13.05 -32.49
CA ASN A 405 3.72 -13.97 -32.14
C ASN A 405 5.05 -13.24 -31.87
N GLN A 406 5.24 -12.09 -32.53
CA GLN A 406 6.44 -11.27 -32.42
C GLN A 406 6.10 -9.86 -31.95
N PHE A 407 6.70 -9.45 -30.84
CA PHE A 407 6.55 -8.10 -30.31
C PHE A 407 7.81 -7.67 -29.56
N GLU A 408 8.06 -6.36 -29.58
CA GLU A 408 9.06 -5.76 -28.71
C GLU A 408 8.52 -5.59 -27.30
N TYR A 409 9.39 -5.75 -26.31
CA TYR A 409 9.03 -5.58 -24.91
C TYR A 409 10.10 -4.87 -24.09
N GLN A 410 9.68 -4.31 -22.96
CA GLN A 410 10.54 -3.78 -21.91
C GLN A 410 10.15 -4.39 -20.57
N ILE A 411 11.13 -4.76 -19.75
CA ILE A 411 10.91 -5.10 -18.35
C ILE A 411 11.41 -3.94 -17.51
N LEU A 412 10.53 -3.41 -16.67
CA LEU A 412 10.81 -2.35 -15.72
C LEU A 412 10.79 -2.93 -14.31
N ASN A 413 11.69 -2.46 -13.44
CA ASN A 413 11.62 -2.76 -12.02
C ASN A 413 10.58 -1.88 -11.30
N HIS A 414 10.38 -2.14 -10.00
CA HIS A 414 9.48 -1.37 -9.11
C HIS A 414 9.73 0.16 -9.06
N ASN A 415 10.88 0.65 -9.55
CA ASN A 415 11.18 2.09 -9.65
C ASN A 415 10.99 2.63 -11.08
N LYS A 416 10.27 1.90 -11.94
CA LYS A 416 10.05 2.20 -13.36
C LYS A 416 11.34 2.35 -14.18
N LYS A 417 12.46 1.78 -13.70
CA LYS A 417 13.70 1.73 -14.48
C LYS A 417 13.65 0.52 -15.41
N ILE A 418 13.89 0.74 -16.70
CA ILE A 418 14.05 -0.34 -17.68
C ILE A 418 15.32 -1.13 -17.32
N ILE A 419 15.14 -2.43 -17.10
CA ILE A 419 16.23 -3.36 -16.79
C ILE A 419 16.50 -4.36 -17.91
N ARG A 420 15.53 -4.55 -18.82
CA ARG A 420 15.65 -5.41 -19.99
C ARG A 420 14.81 -4.86 -21.13
N LYS A 421 15.31 -5.00 -22.35
CA LYS A 421 14.56 -4.82 -23.60
C LYS A 421 14.79 -6.06 -24.46
N GLY A 422 13.82 -6.41 -25.28
CA GLY A 422 13.98 -7.52 -26.22
C GLY A 422 12.81 -7.59 -27.20
N SER A 423 12.86 -8.58 -28.08
CA SER A 423 11.76 -8.97 -28.97
C SER A 423 11.43 -10.44 -28.72
N THR A 424 10.19 -10.84 -28.97
CA THR A 424 9.77 -12.24 -28.92
C THR A 424 9.81 -12.86 -30.31
N GLU A 425 10.14 -14.16 -30.38
CA GLU A 425 9.98 -14.95 -31.60
C GLU A 425 8.66 -15.76 -31.57
N ASN A 426 8.29 -16.29 -30.39
CA ASN A 426 7.12 -17.16 -30.19
C ASN A 426 6.27 -16.75 -28.96
N LYS A 427 5.97 -15.45 -28.78
CA LYS A 427 5.28 -14.89 -27.59
C LYS A 427 5.97 -15.09 -26.24
N ILE A 428 7.16 -15.69 -26.23
CA ILE A 428 7.92 -15.99 -25.02
C ILE A 428 8.82 -14.81 -24.64
N VAL A 429 8.65 -14.32 -23.42
CA VAL A 429 9.48 -13.30 -22.79
C VAL A 429 10.43 -13.95 -21.80
N ASN A 430 11.73 -13.85 -22.05
CA ASN A 430 12.74 -14.40 -21.13
C ASN A 430 12.85 -13.52 -19.87
N ILE A 431 12.63 -14.13 -18.71
CA ILE A 431 12.76 -13.53 -17.37
C ILE A 431 13.88 -14.18 -16.53
N GLY A 432 14.67 -15.08 -17.13
CA GLY A 432 15.82 -15.70 -16.48
C GLY A 432 16.83 -14.66 -16.00
N ASN A 433 17.51 -14.98 -14.88
CA ASN A 433 18.48 -14.11 -14.21
C ASN A 433 17.93 -12.80 -13.63
N LEU A 434 16.61 -12.57 -13.66
CA LEU A 434 16.03 -11.49 -12.87
C LEU A 434 16.13 -11.85 -11.39
N SER A 435 16.56 -10.88 -10.58
CA SER A 435 16.52 -11.00 -9.13
C SER A 435 15.08 -11.12 -8.63
N SER A 436 14.89 -11.56 -7.40
CA SER A 436 13.57 -11.55 -6.80
C SER A 436 13.01 -10.13 -6.62
N GLY A 437 11.73 -9.95 -6.94
CA GLY A 437 11.10 -8.64 -6.92
C GLY A 437 9.81 -8.54 -7.73
N TYR A 438 9.28 -7.32 -7.78
CA TYR A 438 8.13 -6.94 -8.58
C TYR A 438 8.56 -6.22 -9.85
N TYR A 439 7.93 -6.56 -10.97
CA TYR A 439 8.29 -6.10 -12.30
C TYR A 439 7.05 -5.75 -13.13
N THR A 440 7.22 -4.78 -14.04
CA THR A 440 6.23 -4.49 -15.10
C THR A 440 6.83 -4.85 -16.45
N LEU A 441 6.16 -5.74 -17.17
CA LEU A 441 6.41 -6.06 -18.57
C LEU A 441 5.54 -5.15 -19.45
N LYS A 442 6.17 -4.31 -20.27
CA LYS A 442 5.50 -3.48 -21.29
C LYS A 442 5.69 -4.09 -22.67
N VAL A 443 4.61 -4.34 -23.39
CA VAL A 443 4.64 -4.73 -24.80
C VAL A 443 4.51 -3.47 -25.67
N LEU A 444 5.46 -3.26 -26.59
CA LEU A 444 5.65 -1.97 -27.28
C LEU A 444 5.01 -1.86 -28.68
N ASN A 445 4.55 -2.96 -29.29
CA ASN A 445 4.18 -3.02 -30.71
C ASN A 445 2.70 -3.38 -30.93
N THR A 446 1.93 -2.87 -31.93
CA THR A 446 1.63 -1.47 -32.37
C THR A 446 0.10 -1.25 -32.56
N SER A 447 -0.75 -2.20 -32.16
CA SER A 447 -2.23 -2.05 -32.27
C SER A 447 -2.94 -2.07 -30.91
N ASN A 448 -2.35 -2.66 -29.88
CA ASN A 448 -2.91 -2.68 -28.52
C ASN A 448 -1.81 -2.84 -27.46
N PRO A 449 -1.09 -1.76 -27.08
CA PRO A 449 -0.05 -1.85 -26.07
C PRO A 449 -0.65 -2.33 -24.74
N LYS A 450 -0.06 -3.39 -24.16
CA LYS A 450 -0.47 -3.95 -22.88
C LYS A 450 0.69 -3.96 -21.89
N ASN A 451 0.35 -3.70 -20.63
CA ASN A 451 1.26 -3.79 -19.51
C ASN A 451 0.82 -4.94 -18.62
N PHE A 452 1.78 -5.75 -18.21
CA PHE A 452 1.57 -6.87 -17.32
C PHE A 452 2.46 -6.69 -16.10
N ASN A 453 1.94 -6.99 -14.93
CA ASN A 453 2.74 -7.04 -13.71
C ASN A 453 3.04 -8.48 -13.37
N PHE A 454 4.23 -8.74 -12.83
CA PHE A 454 4.58 -10.09 -12.37
C PHE A 454 5.55 -10.03 -11.19
N ILE A 455 5.53 -11.10 -10.41
CA ILE A 455 6.41 -11.29 -9.25
C ILE A 455 7.43 -12.38 -9.59
N ARG A 456 8.71 -12.10 -9.36
CA ARG A 456 9.78 -13.10 -9.40
C ARG A 456 10.20 -13.44 -7.97
N LEU A 457 10.11 -14.71 -7.58
CA LEU A 457 10.59 -15.17 -6.27
C LEU A 457 12.10 -15.37 -6.23
#